data_AF-A0ABD3Y6T7-F1
#
_entry.id   AF-A0ABD3Y6T7-F1
#
_cell.length_a   1.000
_cell.length_b   1.000
_cell.length_c   1.000
_cell.angle_alpha   90.00
_cell.angle_beta   90.00
_cell.angle_gamma   90.00
#
_symmetry.space_group_name_H-M   'P 1'
#
loop_
_entity.id
_entity.type
_entity.pdbx_description
1 polymer ?
#
loop_
_entity_poly.entity_id
_entity_poly.type
_entity_poly.pdbx_seq_one_letter_code
_entity_poly.pdbx_strand_id
1 'polypeptide(L)'
;MKYLTLALLTVAFTSANAFSEPSNKTRFIPLLKSKLGAYEVVSANSGLCVNSNLSLTDESDASAGFKLGKQIIFGSLHNGTRTIKKPNFCFITSTLKYKSDGLENGLRMSRCEDAINEKTISQSIRFLADNTLRYTLSKPSVECTFKKADESKQSI
;
A
#
# COMPACT_ATOMS: atom_id res chain seq x y z
N MET A 1 -14.10 25.31 72.72
CA MET A 1 -14.54 25.28 71.30
C MET A 1 -13.37 24.76 70.48
N LYS A 2 -13.54 23.65 69.75
CA LYS A 2 -12.45 22.92 69.07
C LYS A 2 -12.84 22.86 67.59
N TYR A 3 -12.12 23.62 66.74
CA TYR A 3 -12.41 23.71 65.31
C TYR A 3 -11.74 22.54 64.59
N LEU A 4 -12.54 21.77 63.86
CA LEU A 4 -12.06 20.67 63.03
C LEU A 4 -11.87 21.20 61.60
N THR A 5 -10.63 21.39 61.17
CA THR A 5 -10.32 21.84 59.81
C THR A 5 -10.30 20.62 58.88
N LEU A 6 -11.28 20.52 57.98
CA LEU A 6 -11.35 19.45 56.99
C LEU A 6 -10.53 19.85 55.76
N ALA A 7 -9.39 19.19 55.54
CA ALA A 7 -8.59 19.40 54.33
C ALA A 7 -9.18 18.61 53.15
N LEU A 8 -9.59 19.32 52.09
CA LEU A 8 -9.98 18.71 50.82
C LEU A 8 -8.72 18.21 50.09
N LEU A 9 -8.54 16.90 49.98
CA LEU A 9 -7.58 16.31 49.04
C LEU A 9 -8.21 16.28 47.64
N THR A 10 -7.69 17.10 46.74
CA THR A 10 -8.01 17.04 45.31
C THR A 10 -7.14 15.97 44.64
N VAL A 11 -7.71 14.80 44.39
CA VAL A 11 -7.05 13.74 43.62
C VAL A 11 -7.22 14.05 42.12
N ALA A 12 -6.14 14.49 41.47
CA ALA A 12 -6.13 14.68 40.03
C ALA A 12 -5.92 13.32 39.33
N PHE A 13 -6.98 12.80 38.70
CA PHE A 13 -6.87 11.65 37.80
C PHE A 13 -6.27 12.12 36.47
N THR A 14 -4.99 11.84 36.24
CA THR A 14 -4.40 11.95 34.91
C THR A 14 -4.75 10.68 34.13
N SER A 15 -5.74 10.76 33.25
CA SER A 15 -5.99 9.70 32.28
C SER A 15 -4.86 9.70 31.24
N ALA A 16 -4.01 8.68 31.30
CA ALA A 16 -3.08 8.40 30.22
C ALA A 16 -3.89 7.96 29.00
N ASN A 17 -4.16 8.88 28.08
CA ASN A 17 -4.66 8.53 26.76
C ASN A 17 -3.56 7.74 26.06
N ALA A 18 -3.69 6.42 26.03
CA ALA A 18 -2.84 5.57 25.22
C ALA A 18 -3.14 5.85 23.75
N PHE A 19 -2.35 6.73 23.14
CA PHE A 19 -2.35 6.89 21.69
C PHE A 19 -1.79 5.62 21.07
N SER A 20 -2.68 4.74 20.59
CA SER A 20 -2.26 3.58 19.81
C SER A 20 -1.53 4.08 18.56
N GLU A 21 -0.34 3.55 18.32
CA GLU A 21 0.40 3.84 17.10
C GLU A 21 -0.47 3.55 15.86
N PRO A 22 -0.57 4.47 14.88
CA PRO A 22 -1.40 4.26 13.70
C PRO A 22 -1.01 2.98 12.97
N SER A 23 -2.00 2.20 12.53
CA SER A 23 -1.74 0.97 11.79
C SER A 23 -0.86 1.22 10.56
N ASN A 24 -0.09 0.22 10.12
CA ASN A 24 0.79 0.39 8.96
C ASN A 24 0.01 0.78 7.69
N LYS A 25 -1.25 0.33 7.53
CA LYS A 25 -2.15 0.78 6.46
C LYS A 25 -2.49 2.28 6.59
N THR A 26 -2.83 2.74 7.80
CA THR A 26 -3.17 4.13 8.08
C THR A 26 -2.02 5.08 7.73
N ARG A 27 -0.78 4.63 7.89
CA ARG A 27 0.43 5.38 7.47
C ARG A 27 0.68 5.33 5.97
N PHE A 28 0.38 4.20 5.33
CA PHE A 28 0.63 4.00 3.91
C PHE A 28 -0.29 4.85 3.01
N ILE A 29 -1.57 5.01 3.34
CA ILE A 29 -2.50 5.76 2.47
C ILE A 29 -2.06 7.24 2.26
N PRO A 30 -1.71 8.02 3.30
CA PRO A 30 -1.16 9.36 3.12
C PRO A 30 0.14 9.38 2.28
N LEU A 31 1.04 8.43 2.52
CA LEU A 31 2.26 8.28 1.72
C LEU A 31 1.92 8.06 0.25
N LEU A 32 1.04 7.11 -0.08
CA LEU A 32 0.60 6.83 -1.44
C LEU A 32 0.02 8.09 -2.11
N LYS A 33 -0.85 8.82 -1.41
CA LYS A 33 -1.44 10.07 -1.91
C LYS A 33 -0.38 11.12 -2.25
N SER A 34 0.65 11.25 -1.42
CA SER A 34 1.76 12.17 -1.69
C SER A 34 2.61 11.81 -2.92
N LYS A 35 2.49 10.56 -3.40
CA LYS A 35 3.30 10.02 -4.50
C LYS A 35 2.54 9.91 -5.81
N LEU A 36 1.24 10.21 -5.85
CA LEU A 36 0.45 10.19 -7.08
C LEU A 36 1.02 11.16 -8.12
N GLY A 37 0.75 10.88 -9.40
CA GLY A 37 1.20 11.69 -10.52
C GLY A 37 1.94 10.89 -11.59
N ALA A 38 2.41 11.61 -12.62
CA ALA A 38 3.06 11.01 -13.78
C ALA A 38 4.48 10.51 -13.44
N TYR A 39 4.82 9.35 -14.01
CA TYR A 39 6.12 8.71 -13.87
C TYR A 39 6.65 8.30 -15.24
N GLU A 40 7.93 8.58 -15.46
CA GLU A 40 8.68 8.20 -16.65
C GLU A 40 9.60 7.02 -16.32
N VAL A 41 9.72 6.07 -17.25
CA VAL A 41 10.60 4.91 -17.09
C VAL A 41 12.06 5.36 -17.19
N VAL A 42 12.86 4.99 -16.20
CA VAL A 42 14.31 5.20 -16.18
C VAL A 42 15.04 3.92 -16.60
N SER A 43 14.59 2.78 -16.09
CA SER A 43 15.15 1.48 -16.43
C SER A 43 14.09 0.39 -16.39
N ALA A 44 14.16 -0.58 -17.28
CA ALA A 44 13.18 -1.65 -17.38
C ALA A 44 13.81 -2.91 -17.96
N ASN A 45 13.36 -4.08 -17.49
CA ASN A 45 13.66 -5.38 -18.11
C ASN A 45 12.42 -6.01 -18.77
N SER A 46 11.31 -5.27 -18.87
CA SER A 46 10.03 -5.78 -19.35
C SER A 46 9.22 -4.67 -20.03
N GLY A 47 8.49 -5.04 -21.09
CA GLY A 47 7.53 -4.16 -21.76
C GLY A 47 6.32 -3.78 -20.91
N LEU A 48 6.17 -4.36 -19.71
CA LEU A 48 5.20 -3.91 -18.71
C LEU A 48 5.57 -2.54 -18.12
N CYS A 49 6.85 -2.16 -18.17
CA CYS A 49 7.35 -0.89 -17.68
C CYS A 49 7.19 0.18 -18.76
N VAL A 50 6.14 0.99 -18.67
CA VAL A 50 5.89 2.10 -19.60
C VAL A 50 5.60 3.37 -18.81
N ASN A 51 5.85 4.54 -19.42
CA ASN A 51 5.49 5.83 -18.82
C ASN A 51 4.00 5.79 -18.41
N SER A 52 3.75 6.10 -17.15
CA SER A 52 2.49 5.77 -16.49
C SER A 52 2.14 6.77 -15.40
N ASN A 53 0.85 6.93 -15.14
CA ASN A 53 0.38 7.67 -13.98
C ASN A 53 0.22 6.71 -12.79
N LEU A 54 0.72 7.11 -11.62
CA LEU A 54 0.35 6.48 -10.35
C LEU A 54 -0.95 7.14 -9.87
N SER A 55 -2.03 6.37 -9.81
CA SER A 55 -3.35 6.87 -9.42
C SER A 55 -4.06 5.91 -8.47
N LEU A 56 -5.06 6.41 -7.76
CA LEU A 56 -6.00 5.54 -7.05
C LEU A 56 -6.85 4.76 -8.07
N THR A 57 -7.39 3.62 -7.63
CA THR A 57 -8.39 2.87 -8.41
C THR A 57 -9.77 3.49 -8.24
N ASP A 58 -10.04 4.03 -7.06
CA ASP A 58 -11.22 4.80 -6.70
C ASP A 58 -10.75 6.05 -5.92
N GLU A 59 -11.02 7.24 -6.46
CA GLU A 59 -10.60 8.51 -5.84
C GLU A 59 -11.39 8.81 -4.54
N SER A 60 -12.59 8.24 -4.40
CA SER A 60 -13.43 8.37 -3.20
C SER A 60 -13.04 7.38 -2.09
N ASP A 61 -12.45 6.24 -2.45
CA ASP A 61 -11.94 5.24 -1.51
C ASP A 61 -10.50 4.83 -1.82
N ALA A 62 -9.53 5.48 -1.17
CA ALA A 62 -8.12 5.10 -1.28
C ALA A 62 -7.81 3.67 -0.78
N SER A 63 -8.70 3.04 -0.01
CA SER A 63 -8.57 1.63 0.38
C SER A 63 -8.97 0.66 -0.72
N ALA A 64 -9.62 1.10 -1.80
CA ALA A 64 -9.99 0.26 -2.93
C ALA A 64 -8.77 -0.22 -3.73
N GLY A 65 -7.65 0.49 -3.63
CA GLY A 65 -6.38 0.14 -4.27
C GLY A 65 -5.83 1.26 -5.15
N PHE A 66 -4.74 0.97 -5.86
CA PHE A 66 -4.05 1.91 -6.74
C PHE A 66 -3.40 1.18 -7.91
N LYS A 67 -3.01 1.94 -8.93
CA LYS A 67 -2.39 1.41 -10.15
C LYS A 67 -1.28 2.32 -10.63
N LEU A 68 -0.30 1.73 -11.30
CA LEU A 68 0.69 2.42 -12.11
C LEU A 68 0.38 2.07 -13.58
N GLY A 69 -0.28 3.00 -14.26
CA GLY A 69 -0.80 2.76 -15.61
C GLY A 69 -1.93 1.73 -15.63
N LYS A 70 -2.00 0.93 -16.70
CA LYS A 70 -3.08 -0.06 -16.90
C LYS A 70 -2.73 -1.47 -16.44
N GLN A 71 -1.44 -1.79 -16.31
CA GLN A 71 -0.96 -3.17 -16.17
C GLN A 71 -0.49 -3.51 -14.74
N ILE A 72 0.03 -2.52 -14.01
CA ILE A 72 0.50 -2.71 -12.63
C ILE A 72 -0.61 -2.26 -11.68
N ILE A 73 -1.26 -3.22 -11.02
CA ILE A 73 -2.44 -2.98 -10.19
C ILE A 73 -2.25 -3.60 -8.81
N PHE A 74 -2.46 -2.79 -7.79
CA PHE A 74 -2.60 -3.20 -6.40
C PHE A 74 -4.07 -3.02 -6.00
N GLY A 75 -4.77 -4.14 -5.76
CA GLY A 75 -6.17 -4.11 -5.35
C GLY A 75 -6.39 -3.59 -3.94
N SER A 76 -7.56 -3.89 -3.37
CA SER A 76 -7.99 -3.39 -2.07
C SER A 76 -6.91 -3.54 -0.99
N LEU A 77 -6.61 -2.43 -0.32
CA LEU A 77 -5.63 -2.30 0.76
C LEU A 77 -6.25 -2.86 2.06
N HIS A 78 -6.24 -4.17 2.22
CA HIS A 78 -6.69 -4.86 3.44
C HIS A 78 -5.53 -5.03 4.44
N ASN A 79 -5.85 -5.37 5.70
CA ASN A 79 -4.84 -5.70 6.70
C ASN A 79 -4.61 -7.22 6.71
N GLY A 80 -3.34 -7.64 6.74
CA GLY A 80 -2.99 -9.05 6.85
C GLY A 80 -3.23 -9.85 5.58
N THR A 81 -3.88 -11.00 5.73
CA THR A 81 -4.17 -11.95 4.65
C THR A 81 -5.66 -12.01 4.40
N ARG A 82 -6.06 -11.95 3.12
CA ARG A 82 -7.44 -12.03 2.67
C ARG A 82 -7.59 -13.08 1.59
N THR A 83 -8.56 -13.97 1.74
CA THR A 83 -8.89 -15.01 0.76
C THR A 83 -10.27 -14.75 0.18
N ILE A 84 -10.38 -14.77 -1.15
CA ILE A 84 -11.64 -14.61 -1.87
C ILE A 84 -11.85 -15.74 -2.89
N LYS A 85 -13.10 -16.07 -3.18
CA LYS A 85 -13.47 -16.98 -4.28
C LYS A 85 -13.58 -16.18 -5.58
N LYS A 86 -13.09 -16.71 -6.71
CA LYS A 86 -13.15 -16.01 -8.00
C LYS A 86 -13.51 -16.98 -9.14
N PRO A 87 -14.20 -16.55 -10.21
CA PRO A 87 -14.31 -17.42 -11.40
C PRO A 87 -12.92 -17.83 -11.91
N ASN A 88 -12.77 -19.08 -12.38
CA ASN A 88 -11.50 -19.70 -12.83
C ASN A 88 -10.43 -19.97 -11.76
N PHE A 89 -10.65 -19.55 -10.50
CA PHE A 89 -9.77 -19.84 -9.36
C PHE A 89 -10.60 -20.19 -8.14
N CYS A 90 -10.36 -21.33 -7.50
CA CYS A 90 -11.11 -21.65 -6.29
C CYS A 90 -10.89 -20.61 -5.19
N PHE A 91 -9.62 -20.20 -5.00
CA PHE A 91 -9.27 -19.17 -4.03
C PHE A 91 -8.15 -18.28 -4.55
N ILE A 92 -8.27 -16.99 -4.31
CA ILE A 92 -7.15 -16.05 -4.40
C ILE A 92 -6.90 -15.52 -2.99
N THR A 93 -5.73 -15.84 -2.47
CA THR A 93 -5.23 -15.36 -1.19
C THR A 93 -4.25 -14.23 -1.46
N SER A 94 -4.56 -13.03 -0.97
CA SER A 94 -3.70 -11.86 -1.01
C SER A 94 -3.16 -11.56 0.38
N THR A 95 -1.86 -11.30 0.48
CA THR A 95 -1.20 -10.83 1.70
C THR A 95 -0.53 -9.51 1.43
N LEU A 96 -0.84 -8.50 2.23
CA LEU A 96 -0.25 -7.16 2.12
C LEU A 96 0.70 -6.89 3.27
N LYS A 97 1.94 -6.50 2.92
CA LYS A 97 2.94 -6.04 3.89
C LYS A 97 3.29 -4.60 3.60
N TYR A 98 2.73 -3.72 4.41
CA TYR A 98 2.99 -2.28 4.38
C TYR A 98 4.39 -1.98 4.92
N LYS A 99 5.13 -1.17 4.19
CA LYS A 99 6.45 -0.65 4.55
C LYS A 99 6.36 0.86 4.73
N SER A 100 7.34 1.44 5.40
CA SER A 100 7.47 2.89 5.54
C SER A 100 7.63 3.60 4.19
N ASP A 101 8.11 2.88 3.18
CA ASP A 101 8.44 3.40 1.86
C ASP A 101 7.71 2.63 0.74
N GLY A 102 6.68 1.84 1.02
CA GLY A 102 6.04 1.06 -0.03
C GLY A 102 5.11 -0.05 0.43
N LEU A 103 4.82 -0.95 -0.51
CA LEU A 103 3.90 -2.07 -0.32
C LEU A 103 4.43 -3.31 -1.02
N GLU A 104 4.41 -4.44 -0.31
CA GLU A 104 4.58 -5.77 -0.88
C GLU A 104 3.22 -6.48 -0.90
N ASN A 105 2.89 -7.14 -2.02
CA ASN A 105 1.67 -7.91 -2.20
C ASN A 105 2.01 -9.31 -2.70
N GLY A 106 1.74 -10.31 -1.88
CA GLY A 106 1.78 -11.72 -2.27
C GLY A 106 0.40 -12.19 -2.71
N LEU A 107 0.32 -12.85 -3.87
CA LEU A 107 -0.90 -13.47 -4.38
C LEU A 107 -0.66 -14.96 -4.57
N ARG A 108 -1.44 -15.80 -3.88
CA ARG A 108 -1.54 -17.24 -4.12
C ARG A 108 -2.88 -17.52 -4.77
N MET A 109 -2.85 -18.13 -5.95
CA MET A 109 -4.01 -18.42 -6.78
C MET A 109 -4.16 -19.94 -6.89
N SER A 110 -5.15 -20.50 -6.22
CA SER A 110 -5.45 -21.94 -6.24
C SER A 110 -6.53 -22.25 -7.28
N ARG A 111 -6.33 -23.27 -8.11
CA ARG A 111 -7.32 -23.74 -9.09
C ARG A 111 -8.19 -24.83 -8.47
N CYS A 112 -9.46 -24.87 -8.87
CA CYS A 112 -10.45 -25.76 -8.27
C CYS A 112 -10.22 -27.25 -8.54
N GLU A 113 -9.70 -27.55 -9.72
CA GLU A 113 -9.60 -28.93 -10.18
C GLU A 113 -8.24 -29.56 -9.84
N ASP A 114 -7.21 -28.75 -9.60
CA ASP A 114 -5.86 -29.27 -9.40
C ASP A 114 -4.94 -28.30 -8.62
N ALA A 115 -4.45 -28.74 -7.46
CA ALA A 115 -3.57 -27.95 -6.59
C ALA A 115 -2.16 -27.76 -7.19
N ILE A 116 -1.74 -28.62 -8.11
CA ILE A 116 -0.46 -28.50 -8.83
C ILE A 116 -0.44 -27.25 -9.73
N ASN A 117 -1.61 -26.77 -10.14
CA ASN A 117 -1.75 -25.56 -10.96
C ASN A 117 -1.83 -24.27 -10.13
N GLU A 118 -1.44 -24.33 -8.86
CA GLU A 118 -1.28 -23.15 -8.02
C GLU A 118 -0.23 -22.19 -8.56
N LYS A 119 -0.60 -20.91 -8.63
CA LYS A 119 0.31 -19.84 -9.01
C LYS A 119 0.53 -18.92 -7.83
N THR A 120 1.79 -18.78 -7.42
CA THR A 120 2.21 -17.75 -6.48
C THR A 120 3.00 -16.68 -7.22
N ILE A 121 2.57 -15.43 -7.08
CA ILE A 121 3.30 -14.26 -7.52
C ILE A 121 3.45 -13.29 -6.36
N SER A 122 4.56 -12.58 -6.31
CA SER A 122 4.72 -11.41 -5.45
C SER A 122 5.02 -10.19 -6.31
N GLN A 123 4.41 -9.07 -5.95
CA GLN A 123 4.74 -7.78 -6.53
C GLN A 123 5.04 -6.79 -5.43
N SER A 124 5.93 -5.83 -5.71
CA SER A 124 6.27 -4.77 -4.76
C SER A 124 6.34 -3.42 -5.45
N ILE A 125 6.02 -2.38 -4.70
CA ILE A 125 6.26 -0.99 -5.09
C ILE A 125 6.98 -0.29 -3.95
N ARG A 126 8.04 0.45 -4.28
CA ARG A 126 8.87 1.20 -3.32
C ARG A 126 9.03 2.63 -3.81
N PHE A 127 8.71 3.58 -2.95
CA PHE A 127 8.93 5.01 -3.13
C PHE A 127 10.29 5.36 -2.52
N LEU A 128 11.27 5.57 -3.40
CA LEU A 128 12.65 5.85 -3.03
C LEU A 128 12.88 7.37 -2.97
N ALA A 129 14.10 7.75 -2.59
CA ALA A 129 14.56 9.14 -2.62
C ALA A 129 14.51 9.73 -4.05
N ASP A 130 14.61 11.05 -4.13
CA ASP A 130 14.64 11.81 -5.38
C ASP A 130 13.44 11.51 -6.28
N ASN A 131 12.25 11.31 -5.71
CA ASN A 131 11.02 10.99 -6.46
C ASN A 131 11.16 9.77 -7.39
N THR A 132 11.96 8.80 -6.99
CA THR A 132 12.13 7.54 -7.72
C THR A 132 11.15 6.50 -7.20
N LEU A 133 10.61 5.68 -8.10
CA LEU A 133 9.70 4.58 -7.78
C LEU A 133 10.26 3.29 -8.38
N ARG A 134 10.37 2.22 -7.59
CA ARG A 134 10.76 0.89 -8.06
C ARG A 134 9.59 -0.07 -7.97
N TYR A 135 9.33 -0.80 -9.05
CA TYR A 135 8.35 -1.88 -9.12
C TYR A 135 9.04 -3.20 -9.40
N THR A 136 8.58 -4.27 -8.76
CA THR A 136 9.03 -5.63 -9.06
C THR A 136 7.86 -6.60 -9.17
N LEU A 137 7.97 -7.62 -10.02
CA LEU A 137 7.10 -8.80 -10.07
C LEU A 137 7.96 -10.06 -10.09
N SER A 138 7.56 -11.10 -9.35
CA SER A 138 8.37 -12.32 -9.25
C SER A 138 8.27 -13.23 -10.47
N LYS A 139 7.10 -13.31 -11.12
CA LYS A 139 6.82 -14.25 -12.23
C LYS A 139 5.82 -13.65 -13.25
N PRO A 140 6.26 -13.35 -14.50
CA PRO A 140 7.66 -13.31 -14.93
C PRO A 140 8.47 -12.31 -14.08
N SER A 141 9.79 -12.47 -14.06
CA SER A 141 10.65 -11.51 -13.35
C SER A 141 10.56 -10.16 -14.05
N VAL A 142 10.04 -9.16 -13.34
CA VAL A 142 9.94 -7.77 -13.80
C VAL A 142 10.63 -6.90 -12.79
N GLU A 143 11.40 -5.95 -13.29
CA GLU A 143 11.97 -4.86 -12.53
C GLU A 143 11.87 -3.58 -13.36
N CYS A 144 11.21 -2.59 -12.78
CA CYS A 144 11.06 -1.26 -13.36
C CYS A 144 11.55 -0.21 -12.36
N THR A 145 12.29 0.77 -12.84
CA THR A 145 12.59 2.00 -12.11
C THR A 145 11.97 3.16 -12.88
N PHE A 146 11.26 4.02 -12.15
CA PHE A 146 10.62 5.20 -12.68
C PHE A 146 11.07 6.45 -11.92
N LYS A 147 11.01 7.59 -12.59
CA LYS A 147 11.19 8.91 -11.99
C LYS A 147 9.87 9.66 -12.10
N LYS A 148 9.43 10.33 -11.03
CA LYS A 148 8.27 11.21 -11.11
C LYS A 148 8.59 12.33 -12.11
N ALA A 149 7.69 12.56 -13.07
CA ALA A 149 7.85 13.63 -14.04
C ALA A 149 7.83 14.99 -13.33
N ASP A 150 8.67 15.91 -13.78
CA ASP A 150 8.66 17.28 -13.28
C ASP A 150 7.34 17.95 -13.66
N GLU A 151 6.52 18.31 -12.66
CA GLU A 151 5.24 18.99 -12.85
C GLU A 151 5.40 20.37 -13.55
N SER A 152 6.61 20.91 -13.62
CA SER A 152 6.96 22.17 -14.30
C SER A 152 7.13 22.07 -15.82
N LYS A 153 7.14 20.86 -16.41
CA LYS A 153 7.28 20.67 -17.87
C LYS A 153 5.95 20.56 -18.62
N GLN A 154 4.81 20.68 -17.92
CA GLN A 154 3.46 20.55 -18.51
C GLN A 154 2.78 21.89 -18.84
N SER A 155 3.49 23.01 -18.77
CA SER A 155 2.99 24.33 -19.17
C SER A 155 3.76 24.85 -20.39
N ILE A 156 3.44 24.35 -21.59
CA ILE A 156 3.71 25.02 -22.88
C ILE A 156 2.46 24.87 -23.74
#